data_AF-A0AA36HM74-F1
#
_entry.id   AF-A0AA36HM74-F1
#
_cell.length_a   1.000
_cell.length_b   1.000
_cell.length_c   1.000
_cell.angle_alpha   90.00
_cell.angle_beta   90.00
_cell.angle_gamma   90.00
#
_symmetry.space_group_name_H-M   'P 1'
#
loop_
_entity.id
_entity.type
_entity.pdbx_description
1 polymer ?
#
loop_
_entity_poly.entity_id
_entity_poly.type
_entity_poly.pdbx_seq_one_letter_code
_entity_poly.pdbx_strand_id
1 'polypeptide(L)'
;MWHGCVEAPSSSHTLRAVEGSAGRLFEDELERLAPLELRRNDPNVRIGQPPPDRLIREVKQKEKDIALVDISASQDGSLRKQILVPAAVDAPSVYHGATVRAQITAACKNSRSPESCLLHGPKEHIWSAACGARCQLVELTISSMKLGESCVASSGNAELYVDRALGIAGAHEEAIPRAGMPRSPLKVEYSVVLKDISPPWPADCRPSALLLWADEQKQIATQMLQQDQVHLALLKFLMLHEMTNRTDTGQPNSHTELKALSRACRLNAAVCLGRLSQWRRVCEICSDVLAEDPCNQKALYRRGQASLRMGLAPAAQEDFAKALQVDPDSKEIQRQVSYCEKLLTLPIDKTKRGERSKVDNKWA
;
A
#
# COMPACT_ATOMS: atom_id res chain seq x y z
N MET A 1 68.28 -28.42 -16.11
CA MET A 1 68.04 -27.13 -15.41
C MET A 1 66.73 -26.61 -15.99
N TRP A 2 65.61 -26.57 -15.28
CA TRP A 2 65.37 -25.97 -13.98
C TRP A 2 64.48 -26.87 -13.10
N HIS A 3 64.83 -26.98 -11.82
CA HIS A 3 64.01 -27.58 -10.76
C HIS A 3 63.20 -26.50 -10.05
N GLY A 4 62.03 -26.87 -9.55
CA GLY A 4 61.30 -26.09 -8.54
C GLY A 4 59.81 -26.39 -8.41
N CYS A 5 59.45 -27.64 -8.08
CA CYS A 5 58.13 -28.01 -7.56
C CYS A 5 58.00 -27.60 -6.10
N VAL A 6 56.83 -27.10 -5.67
CA VAL A 6 56.16 -27.50 -4.42
C VAL A 6 54.64 -27.35 -4.59
N GLU A 7 53.89 -28.43 -4.36
CA GLU A 7 52.43 -28.47 -4.18
C GLU A 7 52.02 -28.43 -2.70
N ALA A 8 50.92 -27.69 -2.45
CA ALA A 8 49.78 -27.83 -1.50
C ALA A 8 49.99 -28.06 0.03
N PRO A 9 49.11 -27.49 0.89
CA PRO A 9 47.79 -28.08 1.11
C PRO A 9 46.60 -27.12 1.37
N SER A 10 45.41 -27.72 1.28
CA SER A 10 44.04 -27.34 1.66
C SER A 10 43.82 -26.39 2.85
N SER A 11 42.81 -25.51 2.77
CA SER A 11 41.61 -25.55 3.65
C SER A 11 40.66 -24.36 3.44
N SER A 12 39.41 -24.61 3.79
CA SER A 12 38.21 -23.76 3.84
C SER A 12 38.38 -22.33 4.36
N HIS A 13 37.77 -21.34 3.68
CA HIS A 13 37.38 -20.07 4.32
C HIS A 13 35.93 -19.68 4.00
N THR A 14 35.13 -19.75 5.06
CA THR A 14 33.82 -19.13 5.27
C THR A 14 33.92 -17.60 5.43
N LEU A 15 32.86 -16.92 5.01
CA LEU A 15 32.56 -15.48 5.14
C LEU A 15 32.75 -14.92 6.57
N ARG A 16 33.24 -13.67 6.70
CA ARG A 16 32.65 -12.68 7.63
C ARG A 16 33.08 -11.22 7.39
N ALA A 17 32.05 -10.38 7.35
CA ALA A 17 31.93 -8.98 7.80
C ALA A 17 33.17 -8.07 7.77
N VAL A 18 33.09 -7.02 6.92
CA VAL A 18 33.81 -5.77 7.14
C VAL A 18 33.09 -5.01 8.25
N GLU A 19 33.50 -5.25 9.49
CA GLU A 19 33.28 -4.34 10.62
C GLU A 19 34.46 -3.36 10.69
N GLY A 20 34.15 -2.08 10.52
CA GLY A 20 35.03 -0.94 10.75
C GLY A 20 34.19 0.30 10.44
N SER A 21 33.92 1.23 11.35
CA SER A 21 34.78 1.71 12.43
C SER A 21 33.93 2.49 13.43
N ALA A 22 33.54 1.86 14.54
CA ALA A 22 33.02 2.56 15.73
C ALA A 22 33.25 1.79 17.05
N GLY A 23 34.07 0.73 17.01
CA GLY A 23 34.36 -0.14 18.17
C GLY A 23 35.61 0.24 18.97
N ARG A 24 36.23 1.41 18.75
CA ARG A 24 37.49 1.80 19.43
C ARG A 24 37.43 3.11 20.23
N LEU A 25 36.23 3.59 20.56
CA LEU A 25 36.06 4.76 21.43
C LEU A 25 35.16 4.50 22.66
N PHE A 26 34.73 3.25 22.89
CA PHE A 26 33.85 2.91 24.02
C PHE A 26 34.40 1.84 24.97
N GLU A 27 35.63 1.37 24.75
CA GLU A 27 36.32 0.47 25.72
C GLU A 27 37.34 1.24 26.59
N ASP A 28 38.08 2.20 26.03
CA ASP A 28 39.13 2.94 26.77
C ASP A 28 38.61 3.97 27.80
N GLU A 29 37.34 4.38 27.73
CA GLU A 29 36.74 5.35 28.67
C GLU A 29 35.95 4.68 29.80
N LEU A 30 35.55 3.42 29.60
CA LEU A 30 34.85 2.60 30.60
C LEU A 30 35.82 1.99 31.63
N GLU A 31 37.08 1.75 31.25
CA GLU A 31 38.13 1.34 32.19
C GLU A 31 38.69 2.51 33.04
N ARG A 32 38.58 3.75 32.54
CA ARG A 32 39.01 4.97 33.28
C ARG A 32 38.03 5.46 34.34
N LEU A 33 36.77 5.03 34.30
CA LEU A 33 35.73 5.39 35.27
C LEU A 33 35.49 4.32 36.34
N ALA A 34 36.31 3.26 36.40
CA ALA A 34 36.33 2.38 37.56
C ALA A 34 36.97 3.14 38.74
N PRO A 35 36.24 3.37 39.86
CA PRO A 35 36.87 3.94 41.04
C PRO A 35 37.96 3.00 41.53
N LEU A 36 39.18 3.51 41.61
CA LEU A 36 40.28 2.90 42.35
C LEU A 36 39.80 2.66 43.79
N GLU A 37 40.04 1.43 44.25
CA GLU A 37 39.80 0.93 45.62
C GLU A 37 38.45 0.25 45.90
N LEU A 38 38.20 -0.81 45.13
CA LEU A 38 38.05 -2.15 45.71
C LEU A 38 39.23 -2.47 46.65
N ARG A 39 39.25 -1.87 47.85
CA ARG A 39 39.97 -2.36 49.02
C ARG A 39 39.11 -2.14 50.26
N ARG A 40 38.17 -3.04 50.48
CA ARG A 40 37.61 -3.26 51.82
C ARG A 40 37.78 -4.73 52.15
N ASN A 41 38.69 -5.00 53.08
CA ASN A 41 38.76 -6.26 53.82
C ASN A 41 37.48 -6.38 54.65
N ASP A 42 36.43 -6.96 54.08
CA ASP A 42 35.26 -7.39 54.86
C ASP A 42 35.04 -8.89 54.61
N PRO A 43 35.34 -9.77 55.59
CA PRO A 43 35.35 -11.21 55.37
C PRO A 43 33.97 -11.85 55.16
N ASN A 44 32.88 -11.07 55.20
CA ASN A 44 31.50 -11.60 55.12
C ASN A 44 30.77 -11.34 53.78
N VAL A 45 31.39 -10.72 52.78
CA VAL A 45 30.75 -10.51 51.46
C VAL A 45 31.17 -11.61 50.48
N ARG A 46 30.25 -12.52 50.14
CA ARG A 46 30.49 -13.54 49.11
C ARG A 46 30.60 -12.90 47.73
N ILE A 47 31.66 -13.24 47.01
CA ILE A 47 31.93 -12.80 45.64
C ILE A 47 30.73 -13.18 44.75
N GLY A 48 30.10 -12.20 44.10
CA GLY A 48 29.08 -12.41 43.08
C GLY A 48 27.67 -11.90 43.37
N GLN A 49 27.40 -11.27 44.52
CA GLN A 49 26.13 -10.55 44.71
C GLN A 49 26.27 -9.06 44.39
N PRO A 50 25.41 -8.48 43.54
CA PRO A 50 25.40 -7.05 43.29
C PRO A 50 24.97 -6.30 44.57
N PRO A 51 25.50 -5.08 44.81
CA PRO A 51 25.20 -4.32 46.02
C PRO A 51 23.69 -3.98 46.12
N PRO A 52 23.12 -3.89 47.34
CA PRO A 52 21.65 -3.85 47.53
C PRO A 52 20.95 -2.58 47.02
N ASP A 53 21.68 -1.53 46.62
CA ASP A 53 21.10 -0.19 46.44
C ASP A 53 21.08 0.34 44.99
N ARG A 54 21.13 -0.52 43.98
CA ARG A 54 20.80 -0.09 42.60
C ARG A 54 19.40 -0.51 42.23
N LEU A 55 18.42 0.32 42.62
CA LEU A 55 17.16 0.42 41.88
C LEU A 55 17.51 0.68 40.41
N ILE A 56 17.41 -0.36 39.58
CA ILE A 56 17.39 -0.22 38.13
C ILE A 56 16.15 0.64 37.85
N ARG A 57 16.35 1.95 37.70
CA ARG A 57 15.29 2.78 37.14
C ARG A 57 15.05 2.23 35.74
N GLU A 58 13.91 1.58 35.54
CA GLU A 58 13.40 1.29 34.21
C GLU A 58 13.45 2.60 33.42
N VAL A 59 14.43 2.72 32.53
CA VAL A 59 14.42 3.79 31.55
C VAL A 59 13.25 3.43 30.65
N LYS A 60 12.09 4.04 30.92
CA LYS A 60 10.99 4.08 29.96
C LYS A 60 11.55 4.78 28.72
N GLN A 61 12.09 3.99 27.78
CA GLN A 61 12.34 4.46 26.44
C GLN A 61 11.00 5.00 25.97
N LYS A 62 10.94 6.32 25.80
CA LYS A 62 9.81 6.95 25.13
C LYS A 62 9.82 6.33 23.74
N GLU A 63 8.85 5.46 23.45
CA GLU A 63 8.66 4.91 22.12
C GLU A 63 8.67 6.11 21.17
N LYS A 64 9.69 6.19 20.29
CA LYS A 64 9.68 7.22 19.24
C LYS A 64 8.38 7.03 18.48
N ASP A 65 7.60 8.09 18.33
CA ASP A 65 6.38 8.05 17.53
C ASP A 65 6.75 7.52 16.13
N ILE A 66 6.34 6.28 15.87
CA ILE A 66 6.60 5.62 14.61
C ILE A 66 5.76 6.33 13.56
N ALA A 67 6.41 7.06 12.65
CA ALA A 67 5.73 7.68 11.53
C ALA A 67 5.20 6.60 10.57
N LEU A 68 3.90 6.34 10.65
CA LEU A 68 3.19 5.43 9.75
C LEU A 68 2.71 6.20 8.52
N VAL A 69 3.10 5.73 7.34
CA VAL A 69 2.67 6.26 6.05
C VAL A 69 1.50 5.43 5.54
N ASP A 70 0.38 6.07 5.23
CA ASP A 70 -0.74 5.42 4.57
C ASP A 70 -0.40 5.09 3.11
N ILE A 71 -0.53 3.83 2.74
CA ILE A 71 -0.24 3.30 1.40
C ILE A 71 -1.50 2.77 0.71
N SER A 72 -2.67 2.93 1.33
CA SER A 72 -3.93 2.60 0.68
C SER A 72 -4.16 3.52 -0.52
N ALA A 73 -4.61 2.94 -1.64
CA ALA A 73 -4.91 3.74 -2.84
C ALA A 73 -6.02 4.79 -2.58
N SER A 74 -6.92 4.50 -1.64
CA SER A 74 -7.99 5.37 -1.17
C SER A 74 -7.53 6.45 -0.18
N GLN A 75 -6.35 6.32 0.43
CA GLN A 75 -5.89 7.16 1.54
C GLN A 75 -6.85 7.13 2.75
N ASP A 76 -7.34 5.94 3.11
CA ASP A 76 -8.28 5.71 4.21
C ASP A 76 -7.60 5.19 5.49
N GLY A 77 -6.27 5.04 5.49
CA GLY A 77 -5.50 4.53 6.60
C GLY A 77 -5.64 3.03 6.85
N SER A 78 -6.30 2.27 5.95
CA SER A 78 -6.48 0.81 6.04
C SER A 78 -5.18 0.03 5.90
N LEU A 79 -4.21 0.63 5.20
CA LEU A 79 -2.90 0.05 4.92
C LEU A 79 -1.82 1.05 5.31
N ARG A 80 -0.87 0.63 6.13
CA ARG A 80 0.19 1.52 6.59
C ARG A 80 1.54 0.83 6.47
N LYS A 81 2.54 1.61 6.08
CA LYS A 81 3.94 1.20 6.15
C LYS A 81 4.72 2.07 7.14
N GLN A 82 5.70 1.45 7.76
CA GLN A 82 6.78 2.11 8.47
C GLN A 82 8.05 1.95 7.64
N ILE A 83 8.68 3.05 7.27
CA ILE A 83 9.98 3.02 6.58
C ILE A 83 11.05 2.71 7.63
N LEU A 84 11.79 1.62 7.42
CA LEU A 84 12.91 1.22 8.27
C LEU A 84 14.21 1.82 7.75
N VAL A 85 14.47 1.65 6.46
CA VAL A 85 15.62 2.22 5.76
C VAL A 85 15.09 3.03 4.59
N PRO A 86 15.27 4.36 4.58
CA PRO A 86 14.85 5.18 3.47
C PRO A 86 15.73 4.91 2.24
N ALA A 87 15.17 5.07 1.05
CA ALA A 87 15.95 5.06 -0.17
C ALA A 87 16.87 6.29 -0.29
N ALA A 88 17.84 6.22 -1.19
CA ALA A 88 18.63 7.39 -1.59
C ALA A 88 17.71 8.49 -2.16
N VAL A 89 18.13 9.76 -2.05
CA VAL A 89 17.33 10.94 -2.43
C VAL A 89 16.79 10.83 -3.86
N ASP A 90 17.65 10.42 -4.79
CA ASP A 90 17.36 10.32 -6.23
C ASP A 90 16.98 8.89 -6.67
N ALA A 91 16.64 8.01 -5.73
CA ALA A 91 16.27 6.64 -6.06
C ALA A 91 14.96 6.61 -6.89
N PRO A 92 14.91 5.79 -7.96
CA PRO A 92 13.73 5.69 -8.80
C PRO A 92 12.54 5.09 -8.02
N SER A 93 11.34 5.57 -8.34
CA SER A 93 10.08 5.00 -7.84
C SER A 93 9.63 3.85 -8.75
N VAL A 94 8.82 2.94 -8.21
CA VAL A 94 8.30 1.80 -8.99
C VAL A 94 7.30 2.29 -10.05
N TYR A 95 7.57 1.97 -11.32
CA TYR A 95 6.68 2.26 -12.45
C TYR A 95 5.58 1.20 -12.60
N HIS A 96 4.52 1.54 -13.33
CA HIS A 96 3.43 0.59 -13.57
C HIS A 96 3.89 -0.61 -14.39
N GLY A 97 3.61 -1.82 -13.91
CA GLY A 97 4.00 -3.07 -14.56
C GLY A 97 5.49 -3.41 -14.46
N ALA A 98 6.31 -2.57 -13.81
CA ALA A 98 7.75 -2.79 -13.73
C ALA A 98 8.07 -4.15 -13.10
N THR A 99 9.06 -4.83 -13.65
CA THR A 99 9.58 -6.06 -13.03
C THR A 99 10.38 -5.66 -11.80
N VAL A 100 9.92 -6.08 -10.63
CA VAL A 100 10.55 -5.76 -9.35
C VAL A 100 11.22 -7.00 -8.78
N ARG A 101 12.34 -6.81 -8.10
CA ARG A 101 12.95 -7.80 -7.21
C ARG A 101 12.85 -7.31 -5.79
N ALA A 102 12.16 -8.05 -4.94
CA ALA A 102 12.03 -7.70 -3.53
C ALA A 102 12.31 -8.91 -2.64
N GLN A 103 12.98 -8.66 -1.51
CA GLN A 103 13.08 -9.62 -0.43
C GLN A 103 11.89 -9.44 0.49
N ILE A 104 11.12 -10.52 0.68
CA ILE A 104 9.90 -10.50 1.50
C ILE A 104 10.10 -11.41 2.70
N THR A 105 9.73 -10.90 3.87
CA THR A 105 9.59 -11.67 5.11
C THR A 105 8.19 -11.38 5.67
N ALA A 106 7.44 -12.40 6.07
CA ALA A 106 6.13 -12.23 6.69
C ALA A 106 6.12 -12.86 8.08
N ALA A 107 5.61 -12.13 9.07
CA ALA A 107 5.52 -12.60 10.44
C ALA A 107 4.20 -12.20 11.09
N CYS A 108 3.73 -12.99 12.06
CA CYS A 108 2.57 -12.69 12.88
C CYS A 108 2.98 -11.95 14.16
N LYS A 109 2.20 -10.96 14.58
CA LYS A 109 2.44 -10.16 15.78
C LYS A 109 2.08 -10.85 17.11
N ASN A 110 1.28 -11.92 17.09
CA ASN A 110 0.58 -12.44 18.27
C ASN A 110 1.20 -13.70 18.93
N SER A 111 2.41 -14.12 18.56
CA SER A 111 2.97 -15.36 19.08
C SER A 111 4.01 -15.11 20.20
N ARG A 112 3.94 -15.91 21.28
CA ARG A 112 4.79 -15.79 22.49
C ARG A 112 6.25 -16.22 22.25
N SER A 113 6.58 -16.72 21.07
CA SER A 113 7.92 -17.14 20.66
C SER A 113 8.26 -16.64 19.25
N PRO A 114 9.46 -16.06 19.02
CA PRO A 114 9.82 -15.45 17.74
C PRO A 114 9.83 -16.44 16.56
N GLU A 115 10.12 -17.72 16.81
CA GLU A 115 10.17 -18.76 15.77
C GLU A 115 8.78 -19.19 15.26
N SER A 116 7.76 -19.17 16.13
CA SER A 116 6.37 -19.45 15.75
C SER A 116 5.65 -18.24 15.15
N CYS A 117 6.30 -17.07 15.10
CA CYS A 117 5.78 -15.88 14.44
C CYS A 117 6.10 -15.86 12.94
N LEU A 118 7.14 -16.55 12.48
CA LEU A 118 7.60 -16.44 11.10
C LEU A 118 6.69 -17.27 10.16
N LEU A 119 5.92 -16.58 9.32
CA LEU A 119 5.04 -17.21 8.33
C LEU A 119 5.78 -17.48 7.01
N HIS A 120 6.66 -16.55 6.62
CA HIS A 120 7.46 -16.66 5.42
C HIS A 120 8.83 -16.03 5.66
N GLY A 121 9.88 -16.84 5.47
CA GLY A 121 11.26 -16.42 5.68
C GLY A 121 11.74 -15.41 4.63
N PRO A 122 12.89 -14.75 4.87
CA PRO A 122 13.45 -13.74 3.99
C PRO A 122 13.86 -14.37 2.65
N LYS A 123 12.96 -14.32 1.66
CA LYS A 123 13.18 -14.86 0.32
C LYS A 123 13.02 -13.78 -0.72
N GLU A 124 13.87 -13.83 -1.74
CA GLU A 124 13.74 -12.95 -2.90
C GLU A 124 12.65 -13.46 -3.84
N HIS A 125 11.86 -12.53 -4.34
CA HIS A 125 10.80 -12.76 -5.31
C HIS A 125 10.94 -11.77 -6.44
N ILE A 126 10.64 -12.23 -7.66
CA ILE A 126 10.61 -11.43 -8.88
C ILE A 126 9.22 -11.52 -9.48
N TRP A 127 8.58 -10.38 -9.71
CA TRP A 127 7.27 -10.31 -10.37
C TRP A 127 7.04 -8.92 -10.97
N SER A 128 5.98 -8.77 -11.76
CA SER A 128 5.56 -7.46 -12.29
C SER A 128 4.73 -6.70 -11.28
N ALA A 129 5.15 -5.50 -10.89
CA ALA A 129 4.44 -4.69 -9.91
C ALA A 129 2.99 -4.38 -10.36
N ALA A 130 2.06 -4.47 -9.42
CA ALA A 130 0.62 -4.24 -9.64
C ALA A 130 -0.03 -5.21 -10.65
N CYS A 131 0.53 -6.41 -10.84
CA CYS A 131 -0.10 -7.46 -11.64
C CYS A 131 -1.03 -8.38 -10.83
N GLY A 132 -1.02 -8.28 -9.50
CA GLY A 132 -1.84 -9.12 -8.62
C GLY A 132 -1.26 -10.51 -8.38
N ALA A 133 0.03 -10.70 -8.67
CA ALA A 133 0.74 -11.93 -8.32
C ALA A 133 0.94 -12.07 -6.80
N ARG A 134 0.91 -10.94 -6.07
CA ARG A 134 0.97 -10.89 -4.61
C ARG A 134 -0.31 -10.32 -4.01
N CYS A 135 -0.45 -10.45 -2.69
CA CYS A 135 -1.56 -9.85 -1.96
C CYS A 135 -1.59 -8.32 -2.11
N GLN A 136 -2.77 -7.72 -1.93
CA GLN A 136 -2.96 -6.26 -2.13
C GLN A 136 -2.02 -5.44 -1.22
N LEU A 137 -1.77 -5.89 0.02
CA LEU A 137 -0.83 -5.25 0.93
C LEU A 137 0.58 -5.17 0.33
N VAL A 138 1.10 -6.26 -0.22
CA VAL A 138 2.45 -6.30 -0.79
C VAL A 138 2.54 -5.48 -2.08
N GLU A 139 1.56 -5.60 -2.97
CA GLU A 139 1.53 -4.83 -4.23
C GLU A 139 1.49 -3.32 -3.96
N LEU A 140 0.60 -2.85 -3.07
CA LEU A 140 0.49 -1.44 -2.69
C LEU A 140 1.75 -0.96 -1.96
N THR A 141 2.36 -1.81 -1.13
CA THR A 141 3.62 -1.50 -0.46
C THR A 141 4.71 -1.25 -1.49
N ILE A 142 4.94 -2.20 -2.41
CA ILE A 142 5.96 -2.08 -3.45
C ILE A 142 5.74 -0.86 -4.34
N SER A 143 4.50 -0.62 -4.79
CA SER A 143 4.20 0.56 -5.62
C SER A 143 4.43 1.89 -4.90
N SER A 144 4.47 1.91 -3.56
CA SER A 144 4.78 3.10 -2.76
C SER A 144 6.27 3.27 -2.45
N MET A 145 7.12 2.29 -2.79
CA MET A 145 8.54 2.25 -2.43
C MET A 145 9.43 2.88 -3.49
N LYS A 146 10.60 3.34 -3.06
CA LYS A 146 11.74 3.68 -3.93
C LYS A 146 12.81 2.59 -3.89
N LEU A 147 13.64 2.49 -4.94
CA LEU A 147 14.72 1.52 -5.01
C LEU A 147 15.67 1.62 -3.80
N GLY A 148 15.93 0.49 -3.14
CA GLY A 148 16.76 0.43 -1.93
C GLY A 148 16.01 0.70 -0.62
N GLU A 149 14.73 1.08 -0.67
CA GLU A 149 13.90 1.25 0.53
C GLU A 149 13.65 -0.11 1.23
N SER A 150 13.64 -0.08 2.56
CA SER A 150 13.14 -1.16 3.40
C SER A 150 12.01 -0.65 4.28
N CYS A 151 10.91 -1.39 4.34
CA CYS A 151 9.76 -1.02 5.16
C CYS A 151 9.08 -2.24 5.79
N VAL A 152 8.27 -1.98 6.80
CA VAL A 152 7.31 -2.94 7.36
C VAL A 152 5.91 -2.44 7.08
N ALA A 153 5.11 -3.26 6.42
CA ALA A 153 3.73 -2.96 6.08
C ALA A 153 2.77 -3.87 6.86
N SER A 154 1.65 -3.29 7.29
CA SER A 154 0.61 -4.02 8.01
C SER A 154 -0.77 -3.49 7.65
N SER A 155 -1.79 -4.33 7.84
CA SER A 155 -3.20 -3.96 7.67
C SER A 155 -4.05 -4.44 8.82
N GLY A 156 -5.09 -3.69 9.13
CA GLY A 156 -6.18 -4.14 10.00
C GLY A 156 -7.17 -5.07 9.29
N ASN A 157 -7.19 -5.11 7.95
CA ASN A 157 -8.09 -5.95 7.16
C ASN A 157 -7.38 -7.25 6.74
N ALA A 158 -7.97 -8.38 7.13
CA ALA A 158 -7.41 -9.71 6.85
C ALA A 158 -7.33 -10.06 5.37
N GLU A 159 -8.26 -9.56 4.57
CA GLU A 159 -8.36 -9.87 3.14
C GLU A 159 -7.22 -9.26 2.33
N LEU A 160 -6.62 -8.17 2.82
CA LEU A 160 -5.59 -7.44 2.08
C LEU A 160 -4.22 -8.13 2.12
N TYR A 161 -3.97 -9.00 3.11
CA TYR A 161 -2.67 -9.63 3.32
C TYR A 161 -2.65 -11.14 3.04
N VAL A 162 -3.73 -11.70 2.48
CA VAL A 162 -3.79 -13.10 2.05
C VAL A 162 -2.94 -13.30 0.80
N ASP A 163 -1.84 -14.02 0.93
CA ASP A 163 -0.93 -14.33 -0.19
C ASP A 163 -0.80 -15.85 -0.36
N ARG A 164 -1.63 -16.40 -1.25
CA ARG A 164 -1.63 -17.84 -1.56
C ARG A 164 -0.31 -18.31 -2.16
N ALA A 165 0.38 -17.45 -2.90
CA ALA A 165 1.64 -17.81 -3.55
C ALA A 165 2.81 -17.88 -2.54
N LEU A 166 2.71 -17.20 -1.40
CA LEU A 166 3.61 -17.35 -0.26
C LEU A 166 3.12 -18.37 0.79
N GLY A 167 1.98 -19.03 0.54
CA GLY A 167 1.36 -19.96 1.50
C GLY A 167 0.73 -19.26 2.72
N ILE A 168 0.54 -17.95 2.65
CA ILE A 168 -0.06 -17.14 3.73
C ILE A 168 -1.57 -17.12 3.49
N ALA A 169 -2.26 -18.13 4.02
CA ALA A 169 -3.71 -18.12 4.09
C ALA A 169 -4.16 -17.02 5.06
N GLY A 170 -5.20 -16.28 4.69
CA GLY A 170 -5.87 -15.37 5.62
C GLY A 170 -6.22 -16.14 6.88
N ALA A 171 -6.06 -15.51 8.03
CA ALA A 171 -6.15 -16.13 9.36
C ALA A 171 -7.55 -16.59 9.78
N HIS A 172 -8.31 -17.19 8.86
CA HIS A 172 -9.64 -17.72 9.08
C HIS A 172 -9.66 -19.24 9.35
N GLU A 173 -8.58 -19.99 9.09
CA GLU A 173 -8.66 -21.47 9.17
C GLU A 173 -7.92 -22.13 10.35
N GLU A 174 -6.86 -21.57 10.94
CA GLU A 174 -5.99 -22.36 11.86
C GLU A 174 -5.62 -21.74 13.21
N ALA A 175 -6.50 -20.96 13.84
CA ALA A 175 -6.34 -20.62 15.26
C ALA A 175 -7.23 -21.51 16.13
N ILE A 176 -6.61 -22.47 16.83
CA ILE A 176 -7.25 -23.37 17.80
C ILE A 176 -8.14 -22.53 18.76
N PRO A 177 -9.44 -22.82 18.86
CA PRO A 177 -10.33 -22.06 19.74
C PRO A 177 -9.90 -22.24 21.20
N ARG A 178 -9.48 -21.15 21.84
CA ARG A 178 -9.56 -21.05 23.30
C ARG A 178 -11.02 -20.85 23.67
N ALA A 179 -11.54 -21.72 24.52
CA ALA A 179 -12.92 -21.65 24.99
C ALA A 179 -13.25 -20.23 25.49
N GLY A 180 -14.22 -19.57 24.84
CA GLY A 180 -14.83 -18.33 25.33
C GLY A 180 -14.29 -16.99 24.79
N MET A 181 -13.28 -16.94 23.91
CA MET A 181 -12.86 -15.69 23.27
C MET A 181 -13.24 -15.63 21.78
N PRO A 182 -13.73 -14.47 21.27
CA PRO A 182 -13.95 -14.29 19.84
C PRO A 182 -12.63 -14.42 19.07
N ARG A 183 -12.67 -15.09 17.91
CA ARG A 183 -11.54 -15.25 17.00
C ARG A 183 -11.10 -13.88 16.48
N SER A 184 -9.94 -13.39 16.91
CA SER A 184 -9.31 -12.22 16.29
C SER A 184 -8.43 -12.67 15.13
N PRO A 185 -8.52 -12.06 13.93
CA PRO A 185 -7.62 -12.40 12.82
C PRO A 185 -6.16 -12.16 13.24
N LEU A 186 -5.27 -13.06 12.81
CA LEU A 186 -3.83 -12.91 13.06
C LEU A 186 -3.34 -11.64 12.38
N LYS A 187 -2.76 -10.71 13.15
CA LYS A 187 -2.11 -9.54 12.55
C LYS A 187 -0.82 -9.99 11.90
N VAL A 188 -0.76 -9.90 10.58
CA VAL A 188 0.42 -10.21 9.77
C VAL A 188 1.13 -8.92 9.39
N GLU A 189 2.45 -8.91 9.54
CA GLU A 189 3.34 -7.84 9.12
C GLU A 189 4.28 -8.35 8.05
N TYR A 190 4.43 -7.58 6.98
CA TYR A 190 5.33 -7.86 5.88
C TYR A 190 6.52 -6.91 5.97
N SER A 191 7.72 -7.46 6.17
CA SER A 191 8.96 -6.72 5.95
C SER A 191 9.39 -6.90 4.50
N VAL A 192 9.55 -5.79 3.80
CA VAL A 192 9.83 -5.75 2.37
C VAL A 192 11.08 -4.90 2.12
N VAL A 193 12.03 -5.44 1.38
CA VAL A 193 13.23 -4.73 0.91
C VAL A 193 13.22 -4.72 -0.61
N LEU A 194 13.13 -3.53 -1.21
CA LEU A 194 13.13 -3.39 -2.66
C LEU A 194 14.58 -3.37 -3.19
N LYS A 195 14.95 -4.42 -3.94
CA LYS A 195 16.33 -4.66 -4.39
C LYS A 195 16.59 -4.16 -5.80
N ASP A 196 15.62 -4.31 -6.70
CA ASP A 196 15.79 -3.97 -8.11
C ASP A 196 14.45 -3.56 -8.74
N ILE A 197 14.51 -2.66 -9.72
CA ILE A 197 13.38 -2.19 -10.51
C ILE A 197 13.82 -2.17 -11.98
N SER A 198 13.15 -2.96 -12.80
CA SER A 198 13.34 -2.98 -14.26
C SER A 198 12.05 -2.51 -14.95
N PRO A 199 12.13 -1.55 -15.89
CA PRO A 199 10.94 -1.10 -16.62
C PRO A 199 10.33 -2.26 -17.44
N PRO A 200 9.01 -2.30 -17.61
CA PRO A 200 8.37 -3.39 -18.34
C PRO A 200 8.49 -3.25 -19.86
N TRP A 201 8.83 -2.06 -20.37
CA TRP A 201 9.03 -1.81 -21.79
C TRP A 201 10.47 -1.34 -22.08
N PRO A 202 11.03 -1.71 -23.25
CA PRO A 202 12.28 -1.11 -23.74
C PRO A 202 12.11 0.40 -23.93
N ALA A 203 13.16 1.19 -23.65
CA ALA A 203 13.12 2.65 -23.69
C ALA A 203 12.62 3.27 -25.03
N ASP A 204 12.70 2.52 -26.13
CA ASP A 204 12.42 2.98 -27.50
C ASP A 204 11.00 2.64 -28.01
N CYS A 205 10.01 2.50 -27.12
CA CYS A 205 8.67 2.05 -27.54
C CYS A 205 7.93 3.10 -28.40
N ARG A 206 7.47 2.67 -29.58
CA ARG A 206 6.64 3.49 -30.48
C ARG A 206 5.29 3.83 -29.80
N PRO A 207 4.69 5.01 -30.07
CA PRO A 207 3.38 5.40 -29.54
C PRO A 207 2.27 4.34 -29.67
N SER A 208 2.26 3.58 -30.77
CA SER A 208 1.27 2.52 -31.03
C SER A 208 1.42 1.31 -30.10
N ALA A 209 2.65 0.94 -29.73
CA ALA A 209 2.90 -0.16 -28.79
C ALA A 209 2.50 0.22 -27.37
N LEU A 210 2.72 1.49 -27.00
CA LEU A 210 2.30 2.04 -25.71
C LEU A 210 0.78 1.99 -25.54
N LEU A 211 0.04 2.41 -26.57
CA LEU A 211 -1.43 2.37 -26.56
C LEU A 211 -1.97 0.96 -26.37
N LEU A 212 -1.44 -0.01 -27.12
CA LEU A 212 -1.84 -1.41 -27.01
C LEU A 212 -1.59 -1.95 -25.59
N TRP A 213 -0.37 -1.75 -25.07
CA TRP A 213 -0.02 -2.17 -23.73
C TRP A 213 -0.90 -1.50 -22.67
N ALA A 214 -1.16 -0.21 -22.81
CA ALA A 214 -1.97 0.56 -21.87
C ALA A 214 -3.43 0.05 -21.87
N ASP A 215 -3.97 -0.33 -23.03
CA ASP A 215 -5.29 -0.96 -23.12
C ASP A 215 -5.32 -2.34 -22.44
N GLU A 216 -4.32 -3.18 -22.66
CA GLU A 216 -4.18 -4.47 -21.95
C GLU A 216 -4.12 -4.28 -20.44
N GLN A 217 -3.34 -3.30 -19.96
CA GLN A 217 -3.26 -2.99 -18.53
C GLN A 217 -4.62 -2.51 -17.98
N LYS A 218 -5.39 -1.73 -18.74
CA LYS A 218 -6.74 -1.30 -18.37
C LYS A 218 -7.71 -2.50 -18.28
N GLN A 219 -7.60 -3.47 -19.19
CA GLN A 219 -8.42 -4.69 -19.17
C GLN A 219 -8.11 -5.53 -17.92
N ILE A 220 -6.84 -5.74 -17.60
CA ILE A 220 -6.41 -6.43 -16.38
C ILE A 220 -6.97 -5.73 -15.13
N ALA A 221 -6.92 -4.40 -15.06
CA ALA A 221 -7.49 -3.64 -13.94
C ALA A 221 -9.01 -3.81 -13.81
N THR A 222 -9.70 -3.94 -14.95
CA THR A 222 -11.14 -4.18 -15.00
C THR A 222 -11.46 -5.59 -14.48
N GLN A 223 -10.65 -6.58 -14.81
CA GLN A 223 -10.77 -7.95 -14.28
C GLN A 223 -10.52 -7.99 -12.76
N MET A 224 -9.52 -7.27 -12.26
CA MET A 224 -9.28 -7.13 -10.82
C MET A 224 -10.48 -6.55 -10.08
N LEU A 225 -11.15 -5.55 -10.67
CA LEU A 225 -12.38 -4.98 -10.11
C LEU A 225 -13.55 -5.98 -10.09
N GLN A 226 -13.61 -6.90 -11.06
CA GLN A 226 -14.60 -8.00 -11.05
C GLN A 226 -14.28 -9.05 -9.97
N GLN A 227 -13.00 -9.23 -9.64
CA GLN A 227 -12.52 -10.12 -8.56
C GLN A 227 -12.53 -9.45 -7.17
N ASP A 228 -13.17 -8.28 -7.05
CA ASP A 228 -13.26 -7.48 -5.82
C ASP A 228 -11.92 -7.01 -5.24
N GLN A 229 -10.86 -7.03 -6.04
CA GLN A 229 -9.55 -6.44 -5.69
C GLN A 229 -9.56 -4.92 -5.92
N VAL A 230 -10.44 -4.21 -5.20
CA VAL A 230 -10.77 -2.80 -5.47
C VAL A 230 -9.57 -1.87 -5.28
N HIS A 231 -8.74 -2.09 -4.25
CA HIS A 231 -7.57 -1.22 -4.01
C HIS A 231 -6.50 -1.40 -5.08
N LEU A 232 -6.26 -2.64 -5.52
CA LEU A 232 -5.31 -2.92 -6.59
C LEU A 232 -5.78 -2.37 -7.92
N ALA A 233 -7.07 -2.54 -8.26
CA ALA A 233 -7.67 -1.96 -9.44
C ALA A 233 -7.56 -0.42 -9.43
N LEU A 234 -7.84 0.23 -8.29
CA LEU A 234 -7.69 1.67 -8.13
C LEU A 234 -6.25 2.13 -8.37
N LEU A 235 -5.27 1.49 -7.72
CA LEU A 235 -3.86 1.78 -7.95
C LEU A 235 -3.52 1.69 -9.44
N LYS A 236 -3.96 0.62 -10.11
CA LYS A 236 -3.69 0.36 -11.52
C LYS A 236 -4.24 1.46 -12.43
N PHE A 237 -5.49 1.87 -12.22
CA PHE A 237 -6.09 2.96 -13.00
C PHE A 237 -5.39 4.31 -12.78
N LEU A 238 -4.99 4.62 -11.54
CA LEU A 238 -4.29 5.87 -11.22
C LEU A 238 -2.87 5.91 -11.82
N MET A 239 -2.12 4.81 -11.73
CA MET A 239 -0.79 4.74 -12.33
C MET A 239 -0.85 4.78 -13.86
N LEU A 240 -1.85 4.13 -14.46
CA LEU A 240 -2.05 4.16 -15.91
C LEU A 240 -2.41 5.56 -16.41
N HIS A 241 -3.30 6.26 -15.70
CA HIS A 241 -3.62 7.66 -15.96
C HIS A 241 -2.36 8.54 -15.92
N GLU A 242 -1.58 8.47 -14.84
CA GLU A 242 -0.36 9.27 -14.68
C GLU A 242 0.64 9.02 -15.82
N MET A 243 0.84 7.75 -16.18
CA MET A 243 1.73 7.39 -17.28
C MET A 243 1.25 7.98 -18.61
N THR A 244 -0.03 7.77 -18.96
CA THR A 244 -0.61 8.26 -20.23
C THR A 244 -0.64 9.78 -20.36
N ASN A 245 -0.69 10.51 -19.23
CA ASN A 245 -0.65 11.97 -19.22
C ASN A 245 0.76 12.52 -19.43
N ARG A 246 1.81 11.79 -19.03
CA ARG A 246 3.21 12.21 -19.19
C ARG A 246 3.76 11.96 -20.59
N THR A 247 3.13 11.08 -21.35
CA THR A 247 3.62 10.65 -22.67
C THR A 247 3.18 11.62 -23.76
N ASP A 248 4.12 12.39 -24.29
CA ASP A 248 3.94 13.13 -25.54
C ASP A 248 4.32 12.23 -26.72
N THR A 249 3.32 11.89 -27.54
CA THR A 249 3.52 11.01 -28.70
C THR A 249 4.02 11.74 -29.94
N GLY A 250 4.06 13.08 -29.95
CA GLY A 250 4.39 13.90 -31.13
C GLY A 250 3.44 13.74 -32.33
N GLN A 251 2.52 12.77 -32.27
CA GLN A 251 1.52 12.44 -33.27
C GLN A 251 0.11 12.77 -32.72
N PRO A 252 -0.71 13.54 -33.45
CA PRO A 252 -2.00 14.03 -32.95
C PRO A 252 -3.01 12.90 -32.69
N ASN A 253 -3.10 11.90 -33.58
CA ASN A 253 -4.07 10.80 -33.43
C ASN A 253 -3.77 9.94 -32.19
N SER A 254 -2.52 9.50 -32.04
CA SER A 254 -2.07 8.71 -30.88
C SER A 254 -2.29 9.47 -29.55
N HIS A 255 -2.07 10.78 -29.56
CA HIS A 255 -2.29 11.63 -28.39
C HIS A 255 -3.78 11.73 -28.03
N THR A 256 -4.68 11.81 -29.01
CA THR A 256 -6.14 11.79 -28.74
C THR A 256 -6.61 10.46 -28.15
N GLU A 257 -6.06 9.34 -28.62
CA GLU A 257 -6.39 8.01 -28.11
C GLU A 257 -5.88 7.81 -26.68
N LEU A 258 -4.66 8.26 -26.38
CA LEU A 258 -4.11 8.24 -25.02
C LEU A 258 -4.94 9.09 -24.06
N LYS A 259 -5.39 10.27 -24.49
CA LYS A 259 -6.31 11.10 -23.69
C LYS A 259 -7.66 10.42 -23.46
N ALA A 260 -8.21 9.73 -24.45
CA ALA A 260 -9.43 8.95 -24.29
C ALA A 260 -9.24 7.79 -23.30
N LEU A 261 -8.12 7.08 -23.37
CA LEU A 261 -7.74 6.04 -22.42
C LEU A 261 -7.56 6.59 -21.00
N SER A 262 -6.86 7.72 -20.87
CA SER A 262 -6.64 8.44 -19.61
C SER A 262 -7.97 8.83 -18.94
N ARG A 263 -8.93 9.37 -19.71
CA ARG A 263 -10.31 9.64 -19.24
C ARG A 263 -11.03 8.37 -18.79
N ALA A 264 -10.94 7.30 -19.56
CA ALA A 264 -11.55 6.01 -19.19
C ALA A 264 -10.96 5.46 -17.88
N CYS A 265 -9.65 5.58 -17.68
CA CYS A 265 -8.97 5.16 -16.45
C CYS A 265 -9.43 5.98 -15.24
N ARG A 266 -9.49 7.32 -15.35
CA ARG A 266 -10.04 8.19 -14.30
C ARG A 266 -11.48 7.82 -13.94
N LEU A 267 -12.32 7.64 -14.96
CA LEU A 267 -13.69 7.21 -14.77
C LEU A 267 -13.77 5.87 -14.02
N ASN A 268 -12.96 4.88 -14.39
CA ASN A 268 -12.94 3.59 -13.68
C ASN A 268 -12.35 3.69 -12.26
N ALA A 269 -11.36 4.57 -12.03
CA ALA A 269 -10.88 4.90 -10.70
C ALA A 269 -12.01 5.47 -9.83
N ALA A 270 -12.88 6.32 -10.39
CA ALA A 270 -14.06 6.83 -9.69
C ALA A 270 -15.04 5.71 -9.29
N VAL A 271 -15.18 4.65 -10.10
CA VAL A 271 -15.97 3.46 -9.70
C VAL A 271 -15.33 2.76 -8.49
N CYS A 272 -14.00 2.58 -8.52
CA CYS A 272 -13.28 1.95 -7.42
C CYS A 272 -13.41 2.77 -6.13
N LEU A 273 -13.23 4.09 -6.21
CA LEU A 273 -13.42 5.01 -5.08
C LEU A 273 -14.86 4.99 -4.56
N GLY A 274 -15.86 4.87 -5.43
CA GLY A 274 -17.26 4.69 -5.04
C GLY A 274 -17.47 3.41 -4.22
N ARG A 275 -16.86 2.29 -4.62
CA ARG A 275 -16.88 1.05 -3.82
C ARG A 275 -16.20 1.21 -2.46
N LEU A 276 -15.13 2.01 -2.40
CA LEU A 276 -14.44 2.36 -1.16
C LEU A 276 -15.13 3.49 -0.38
N SER A 277 -16.34 3.92 -0.78
CA SER A 277 -17.10 5.00 -0.15
C SER A 277 -16.38 6.35 -0.06
N GLN A 278 -15.40 6.58 -0.95
CA GLN A 278 -14.61 7.82 -1.04
C GLN A 278 -15.32 8.86 -1.92
N TRP A 279 -16.54 9.24 -1.53
CA TRP A 279 -17.44 10.06 -2.35
C TRP A 279 -16.88 11.42 -2.74
N ARG A 280 -16.12 12.07 -1.85
CA ARG A 280 -15.47 13.35 -2.15
C ARG A 280 -14.48 13.22 -3.32
N ARG A 281 -13.63 12.19 -3.29
CA ARG A 281 -12.65 11.91 -4.35
C ARG A 281 -13.33 11.51 -5.66
N VAL A 282 -14.46 10.82 -5.60
CA VAL A 282 -15.30 10.56 -6.79
C VAL A 282 -15.72 11.88 -7.45
N CYS A 283 -16.19 12.85 -6.66
CA CYS A 283 -16.59 14.15 -7.20
C CYS A 283 -15.41 14.94 -7.78
N GLU A 284 -14.23 14.90 -7.15
CA GLU A 284 -13.00 15.52 -7.67
C GLU A 284 -12.65 14.94 -9.04
N ILE A 285 -12.46 13.62 -9.13
CA ILE A 285 -12.09 12.96 -10.41
C ILE A 285 -13.14 13.20 -11.50
N CYS A 286 -14.44 13.10 -11.17
CA CYS A 286 -15.48 13.35 -12.17
C CYS A 286 -15.52 14.81 -12.60
N SER A 287 -15.22 15.76 -11.71
CA SER A 287 -15.17 17.18 -12.06
C SER A 287 -13.99 17.48 -12.99
N ASP A 288 -12.83 16.86 -12.77
CA ASP A 288 -11.69 16.98 -13.68
C ASP A 288 -12.01 16.43 -15.08
N VAL A 289 -12.72 15.30 -15.15
CA VAL A 289 -13.18 14.75 -16.45
C VAL A 289 -14.18 15.69 -17.11
N LEU A 290 -15.09 16.30 -16.35
CA LEU A 290 -16.10 17.23 -16.88
C LEU A 290 -15.51 18.60 -17.28
N ALA A 291 -14.37 19.00 -16.71
CA ALA A 291 -13.64 20.17 -17.17
C ALA A 291 -13.09 19.98 -18.59
N GLU A 292 -12.78 18.74 -18.97
CA GLU A 292 -12.31 18.39 -20.32
C GLU A 292 -13.45 18.00 -21.27
N ASP A 293 -14.48 17.33 -20.77
CA ASP A 293 -15.64 16.84 -21.52
C ASP A 293 -16.94 17.12 -20.72
N PRO A 294 -17.51 18.33 -20.83
CA PRO A 294 -18.68 18.74 -20.02
C PRO A 294 -19.93 17.90 -20.24
N CYS A 295 -20.02 17.22 -21.39
CA CYS A 295 -21.16 16.38 -21.77
C CYS A 295 -20.90 14.90 -21.46
N ASN A 296 -19.85 14.55 -20.70
CA ASN A 296 -19.56 13.17 -20.36
C ASN A 296 -20.64 12.58 -19.44
N GLN A 297 -21.59 11.85 -20.03
CA GLN A 297 -22.72 11.24 -19.31
C GLN A 297 -22.28 10.38 -18.11
N LYS A 298 -21.18 9.61 -18.26
CA LYS A 298 -20.66 8.75 -17.19
C LYS A 298 -20.11 9.56 -16.02
N ALA A 299 -19.38 10.65 -16.29
CA ALA A 299 -18.87 11.53 -15.24
C ALA A 299 -20.00 12.28 -14.53
N LEU A 300 -20.97 12.82 -15.28
CA LEU A 300 -22.16 13.48 -14.71
C LEU A 300 -22.93 12.53 -13.79
N TYR A 301 -23.24 11.33 -14.28
CA TYR A 301 -23.98 10.34 -13.50
C TYR A 301 -23.23 9.92 -12.23
N ARG A 302 -21.92 9.63 -12.32
CA ARG A 302 -21.11 9.21 -11.16
C ARG A 302 -20.94 10.33 -10.14
N ARG A 303 -20.75 11.58 -10.58
CA ARG A 303 -20.69 12.74 -9.68
C ARG A 303 -22.04 13.00 -9.00
N GLY A 304 -23.14 12.84 -9.72
CA GLY A 304 -24.49 12.92 -9.16
C GLY A 304 -24.72 11.85 -8.07
N GLN A 305 -24.34 10.60 -8.33
CA GLN A 305 -24.43 9.52 -7.34
C GLN A 305 -23.59 9.80 -6.08
N ALA A 306 -22.35 10.28 -6.25
CA ALA A 306 -21.50 10.64 -5.12
C ALA A 306 -22.05 11.84 -4.33
N SER A 307 -22.60 12.84 -5.02
CA SER A 307 -23.29 13.98 -4.40
C SER A 307 -24.49 13.54 -3.56
N LEU A 308 -25.30 12.58 -4.04
CA LEU A 308 -26.38 11.97 -3.25
C LEU A 308 -25.87 11.30 -1.98
N ARG A 309 -24.79 10.52 -2.09
CA ARG A 309 -24.18 9.83 -0.94
C ARG A 309 -23.60 10.80 0.10
N MET A 310 -23.22 12.01 -0.33
CA MET A 310 -22.81 13.10 0.57
C MET A 310 -24.00 13.95 1.09
N GLY A 311 -25.24 13.62 0.71
CA GLY A 311 -26.44 14.36 1.11
C GLY A 311 -26.65 15.68 0.37
N LEU A 312 -25.96 15.89 -0.76
CA LEU A 312 -26.03 17.06 -1.63
C LEU A 312 -27.03 16.83 -2.76
N ALA A 313 -28.29 16.61 -2.42
CA ALA A 313 -29.36 16.33 -3.38
C ALA A 313 -29.56 17.40 -4.48
N PRO A 314 -29.45 18.72 -4.20
CA PRO A 314 -29.56 19.74 -5.25
C PRO A 314 -28.48 19.61 -6.32
N ALA A 315 -27.22 19.48 -5.91
CA ALA A 315 -26.09 19.31 -6.82
C ALA A 315 -26.21 18.01 -7.64
N ALA A 316 -26.68 16.93 -7.02
CA ALA A 316 -26.94 15.68 -7.72
C ALA A 316 -28.04 15.81 -8.79
N GLN A 317 -29.12 16.53 -8.49
CA GLN A 317 -30.21 16.76 -9.45
C GLN A 317 -29.70 17.50 -10.69
N GLU A 318 -28.87 18.53 -10.52
CA GLU A 318 -28.27 19.26 -11.65
C GLU A 318 -27.41 18.34 -12.54
N ASP A 319 -26.59 17.50 -11.93
CA ASP A 319 -25.75 16.55 -12.66
C ASP A 319 -26.60 15.50 -13.42
N PHE A 320 -27.64 14.95 -12.80
CA PHE A 320 -28.52 14.00 -13.48
C PHE A 320 -29.38 14.66 -14.57
N ALA A 321 -29.82 15.90 -14.37
CA ALA A 321 -30.54 16.65 -15.40
C ALA A 321 -29.67 16.89 -16.64
N LYS A 322 -28.40 17.27 -16.45
CA LYS A 322 -27.42 17.37 -17.55
C LYS A 322 -27.17 16.01 -18.20
N ALA A 323 -27.04 14.94 -17.41
CA ALA A 323 -26.86 13.60 -17.95
C ALA A 323 -28.06 13.14 -18.80
N LEU A 324 -29.29 13.54 -18.41
CA LEU A 324 -30.52 13.25 -19.14
C LEU A 324 -30.64 14.06 -20.44
N GLN A 325 -30.07 15.26 -20.49
CA GLN A 325 -29.98 16.02 -21.75
C GLN A 325 -29.08 15.32 -22.78
N VAL A 326 -28.05 14.60 -22.32
CA VAL A 326 -27.14 13.83 -23.19
C VAL A 326 -27.78 12.52 -23.66
N ASP A 327 -28.51 11.83 -22.77
CA ASP A 327 -29.20 10.57 -23.06
C ASP A 327 -30.61 10.57 -22.44
N PRO A 328 -31.60 11.12 -23.16
CA PRO A 328 -32.97 11.26 -22.66
C PRO A 328 -33.68 9.94 -22.38
N ASP A 329 -33.29 8.86 -23.07
CA ASP A 329 -33.94 7.55 -23.00
C ASP A 329 -33.41 6.68 -21.84
N SER A 330 -32.41 7.18 -21.11
CA SER A 330 -31.81 6.49 -19.99
C SER A 330 -32.76 6.37 -18.80
N LYS A 331 -33.46 5.24 -18.70
CA LYS A 331 -34.34 4.91 -17.57
C LYS A 331 -33.63 5.00 -16.22
N GLU A 332 -32.34 4.70 -16.19
CA GLU A 332 -31.56 4.77 -14.96
C GLU A 332 -31.35 6.21 -14.50
N ILE A 333 -31.02 7.14 -15.41
CA ILE A 333 -30.88 8.56 -15.08
C ILE A 333 -32.23 9.14 -14.66
N GLN A 334 -33.32 8.83 -15.38
CA GLN A 334 -34.67 9.28 -15.04
C GLN A 334 -35.06 8.88 -13.60
N ARG A 335 -34.76 7.65 -13.19
CA ARG A 335 -35.00 7.19 -11.80
C ARG A 335 -34.23 8.02 -10.78
N GLN A 336 -32.96 8.32 -11.04
CA GLN A 336 -32.15 9.14 -10.14
C GLN A 336 -32.67 10.58 -10.04
N VAL A 337 -33.13 11.19 -11.14
CA VAL A 337 -33.78 12.52 -11.13
C VAL A 337 -35.02 12.50 -10.25
N SER A 338 -35.94 11.56 -10.48
CA SER A 338 -37.17 11.44 -9.66
C SER A 338 -36.86 11.15 -8.19
N TYR A 339 -35.77 10.45 -7.90
CA TYR A 339 -35.31 10.23 -6.53
C TYR A 339 -34.83 11.53 -5.87
N CYS A 340 -34.03 12.34 -6.58
CA CYS A 340 -33.62 13.67 -6.09
C CYS A 340 -34.83 14.57 -5.82
N GLU A 341 -35.82 14.62 -6.72
CA GLU A 341 -37.04 15.43 -6.56
C GLU A 341 -37.82 15.03 -5.29
N LYS A 342 -37.98 13.73 -5.05
CA LYS A 342 -38.58 13.22 -3.80
C LYS A 342 -37.78 13.64 -2.57
N LEU A 343 -36.45 13.55 -2.62
CA LEU A 343 -35.60 13.95 -1.49
C LEU A 343 -35.68 15.45 -1.18
N LEU A 344 -35.86 16.30 -2.21
CA LEU A 344 -35.93 17.75 -2.07
C LEU A 344 -37.29 18.25 -1.60
N THR A 345 -38.36 17.49 -1.87
CA THR A 345 -39.73 17.81 -1.41
C THR A 345 -40.00 17.35 0.02
N LEU A 346 -39.19 16.45 0.57
CA LEU A 346 -39.30 16.03 1.96
C LEU A 346 -38.91 17.16 2.93
N PRO A 347 -39.67 17.38 4.02
CA PRO A 347 -39.34 18.41 5.00
C PRO A 347 -37.97 18.15 5.63
N ILE A 348 -37.15 19.19 5.71
CA ILE A 348 -35.80 19.12 6.32
C ILE A 348 -35.96 18.89 7.82
N ASP A 349 -35.86 17.63 8.24
CA ASP A 349 -35.89 17.28 9.66
C ASP A 349 -34.60 17.77 10.34
N LYS A 350 -34.71 18.93 11.01
CA LYS A 350 -33.58 19.62 11.67
C LYS A 350 -32.93 18.77 12.77
N THR A 351 -33.59 17.71 13.23
CA THR A 351 -33.11 16.80 14.29
C THR A 351 -32.16 15.71 13.80
N LYS A 352 -32.16 15.38 12.49
CA LYS A 352 -31.36 14.29 11.89
C LYS A 352 -30.12 14.75 11.12
N ARG A 353 -29.62 15.96 11.38
CA ARG A 353 -28.43 16.52 10.71
C ARG A 353 -27.16 15.66 10.88
N GLY A 354 -27.14 14.73 11.85
CA GLY A 354 -26.04 13.79 12.09
C GLY A 354 -26.18 12.39 11.47
N GLU A 355 -27.33 12.02 10.89
CA GLU A 355 -27.63 10.64 10.47
C GLU A 355 -27.87 10.45 8.96
N ARG A 356 -27.31 11.32 8.10
CA ARG A 356 -27.39 11.11 6.64
C ARG A 356 -26.41 10.05 6.09
N SER A 357 -25.69 9.33 6.94
CA SER A 357 -24.69 8.32 6.54
C SER A 357 -25.22 6.90 6.34
N LYS A 358 -26.51 6.64 6.60
CA LYS A 358 -27.15 5.34 6.38
C LYS A 358 -28.42 5.50 5.55
N VAL A 359 -28.27 5.81 4.26
CA VAL A 359 -29.36 5.57 3.30
C VAL A 359 -29.19 4.14 2.81
N ASP A 360 -30.11 3.28 3.24
CA ASP A 360 -30.12 1.85 2.95
C ASP A 360 -30.03 1.56 1.44
N ASN A 361 -29.06 0.71 1.10
CA ASN A 361 -28.97 0.05 -0.19
C ASN A 361 -30.17 -0.89 -0.35
N LYS A 362 -31.19 -0.48 -1.10
CA LYS A 362 -32.22 -1.41 -1.57
C LYS A 362 -32.40 -1.44 -3.09
N TRP A 363 -31.65 -0.63 -3.84
CA TRP A 363 -31.78 -0.52 -5.30
C TRP A 363 -30.42 -0.23 -5.96
N ALA A 364 -29.43 -1.10 -5.68
CA ALA A 364 -28.19 -1.18 -6.44
C ALA A 364 -28.39 -2.05 -7.69
#